data_AF-A0A7X9P6S3-F1
#
_entry.id   AF-A0A7X9P6S3-F1
#
_cell.length_a   1.000
_cell.length_b   1.000
_cell.length_c   1.000
_cell.angle_alpha   90.00
_cell.angle_beta   90.00
_cell.angle_gamma   90.00
#
_symmetry.space_group_name_H-M   'P 1'
#
loop_
_entity.id
_entity.type
_entity.pdbx_description
1 polymer ?
#
loop_
_entity_poly.entity_id
_entity_poly.type
_entity_poly.pdbx_seq_one_letter_code
_entity_poly.pdbx_strand_id
1 'polypeptide(L)'
;AGVPGCAETGADPVTCDPGLHACGGSCVDLRTDGENCGWCAHSCGDGRACSDGSCVLRCTAPFANCGGDTCRDLQNDPANCGLCNNRCGADQTCVAGVCVLDCGPGTTECAGSCRDLETDEQNCGACRHACAAGEVCEGGMCVVSCGPGLLACGGTCVDPATDEANCGACDRACSPEERCSEGTCSIACSAGLTVCGDICRDLMNDPEHCGACFHACAPVEVCAVGTCFPACETGFTWCGDTCVDTQVDEAHCGGCGRPCAAGETCVAGTCSAVQPASCREALALGVGTSDGPYTIDPDGDGPLAPRTVWCDMTTDGGGWTLTYKVRSDIDQSSNPWWNQVMPGSGTAFPTTLDVPAGHFEGPTLAERASLTTLTGATEWRAQTRRGGLPVFDVASSNAGSGGQALRCFAAGTCGTASQTCSASVSDGRVLLNTLGGPIAAGGTGYVCDVGWTDCSYCVDWSEIRTDSIAGGDTSRAVRYVGDTSIGMADATTYYFIR
;
A
#
# COMPACT_ATOMS: atom_id res chain seq x y z
N ALA A 1 65.79 -95.60 -61.89
CA ALA A 1 66.86 -95.55 -62.92
C ALA A 1 67.23 -94.09 -63.14
N GLY A 2 68.49 -93.70 -63.19
CA GLY A 2 69.72 -94.49 -62.99
C GLY A 2 70.86 -93.60 -62.50
N VAL A 3 71.86 -94.21 -61.87
CA VAL A 3 73.08 -93.52 -61.39
C VAL A 3 74.13 -93.52 -62.49
N PRO A 4 74.80 -92.38 -62.70
CA PRO A 4 76.24 -92.37 -62.91
C PRO A 4 76.91 -91.35 -61.97
N GLY A 5 78.09 -91.57 -61.42
CA GLY A 5 78.98 -92.73 -61.44
C GLY A 5 80.25 -92.34 -60.67
N CYS A 6 80.75 -93.21 -59.80
CA CYS A 6 81.88 -92.84 -58.93
C CYS A 6 83.18 -92.69 -59.72
N ALA A 7 83.92 -91.62 -59.42
CA ALA A 7 85.35 -91.51 -59.70
C ALA A 7 86.06 -91.29 -58.38
N GLU A 8 86.67 -92.33 -57.83
CA GLU A 8 87.55 -92.19 -56.67
C GLU A 8 88.92 -91.68 -57.13
N THR A 9 89.43 -90.65 -56.47
CA THR A 9 90.88 -90.46 -56.29
C THR A 9 91.14 -90.20 -54.82
N GLY A 10 92.04 -90.99 -54.24
CA GLY A 10 92.19 -91.07 -52.79
C GLY A 10 92.67 -89.77 -52.14
N ALA A 11 91.88 -89.31 -51.17
CA ALA A 11 92.36 -88.68 -49.96
C ALA A 11 91.78 -89.50 -48.79
N ASP A 12 92.55 -89.70 -47.73
CA ASP A 12 92.07 -90.45 -46.57
C ASP A 12 90.76 -89.85 -46.04
N PRO A 13 89.79 -90.68 -45.56
CA PRO A 13 88.58 -90.13 -44.96
C PRO A 13 88.98 -89.25 -43.77
N VAL A 14 88.71 -87.95 -43.88
CA VAL A 14 89.05 -86.97 -42.85
C VAL A 14 88.23 -87.29 -41.59
N THR A 15 88.83 -88.08 -40.70
CA THR A 15 88.25 -88.45 -39.42
C THR A 15 88.33 -87.27 -38.47
N CYS A 16 87.22 -86.58 -38.32
CA CYS A 16 87.09 -85.48 -37.37
C CYS A 16 86.87 -85.98 -35.94
N ASP A 17 87.37 -85.22 -34.96
CA ASP A 17 87.12 -85.49 -33.55
C ASP A 17 85.61 -85.39 -33.22
N PRO A 18 85.12 -86.13 -32.19
CA PRO A 18 83.70 -86.12 -31.83
C PRO A 18 83.14 -84.72 -31.58
N GLY A 19 82.15 -84.32 -32.39
CA GLY A 19 81.51 -83.00 -32.39
C GLY A 19 81.85 -82.15 -33.62
N LEU A 20 82.98 -82.41 -34.28
CA LEU A 20 83.38 -81.75 -35.53
C LEU A 20 82.87 -82.53 -36.75
N HIS A 21 82.60 -81.82 -37.84
CA HIS A 21 82.09 -82.37 -39.09
C HIS A 21 83.03 -82.04 -40.24
N ALA A 22 83.21 -82.99 -41.18
CA ALA A 22 84.09 -82.81 -42.34
C ALA A 22 83.38 -81.97 -43.42
N CYS A 23 83.78 -80.72 -43.57
CA CYS A 23 83.30 -79.79 -44.59
C CYS A 23 84.45 -79.37 -45.50
N GLY A 24 84.37 -79.69 -46.80
CA GLY A 24 85.37 -79.28 -47.79
C GLY A 24 86.80 -79.78 -47.55
N GLY A 25 86.97 -80.87 -46.79
CA GLY A 25 88.28 -81.41 -46.40
C GLY A 25 88.84 -80.90 -45.07
N SER A 26 88.11 -80.03 -44.37
CA SER A 26 88.47 -79.53 -43.03
C SER A 26 87.42 -79.94 -41.99
N CYS A 27 87.85 -80.14 -40.74
CA CYS A 27 86.95 -80.39 -39.62
C CYS A 27 86.48 -79.06 -38.99
N VAL A 28 85.18 -78.81 -39.03
CA VAL A 28 84.56 -77.58 -38.49
C VAL A 28 83.47 -77.92 -37.48
N ASP A 29 83.25 -77.04 -36.49
CA ASP A 29 82.12 -77.16 -35.57
C ASP A 29 80.89 -76.48 -36.18
N LEU A 30 79.95 -77.26 -36.70
CA LEU A 30 78.70 -76.74 -37.26
C LEU A 30 77.87 -75.94 -36.24
N ARG A 31 78.17 -76.03 -34.93
CA ARG A 31 77.46 -75.28 -33.88
C ARG A 31 77.97 -73.85 -33.68
N THR A 32 79.20 -73.55 -34.13
CA THR A 32 79.87 -72.27 -33.86
C THR A 32 80.59 -71.64 -35.07
N ASP A 33 80.83 -72.39 -36.14
CA ASP A 33 81.46 -71.90 -37.36
C ASP A 33 80.51 -71.01 -38.18
N GLY A 34 80.93 -69.76 -38.44
CA GLY A 34 80.11 -68.76 -39.13
C GLY A 34 79.87 -69.01 -40.63
N GLU A 35 80.71 -69.84 -41.27
CA GLU A 35 80.65 -70.18 -42.70
C GLU A 35 80.03 -71.56 -42.95
N ASN A 36 79.81 -72.36 -41.89
CA ASN A 36 79.31 -73.73 -41.93
C ASN A 36 78.22 -73.96 -40.86
N CYS A 37 77.37 -72.97 -40.62
CA CYS A 37 76.46 -73.00 -39.47
C CYS A 37 75.30 -73.98 -39.68
N GLY A 38 75.25 -75.05 -38.88
CA GLY A 38 74.25 -76.11 -38.98
C GLY A 38 74.52 -77.13 -40.09
N TRP A 39 75.09 -76.72 -41.22
CA TRP A 39 75.61 -77.60 -42.27
C TRP A 39 76.74 -76.93 -43.08
N CYS A 40 77.53 -77.75 -43.78
CA CYS A 40 78.68 -77.29 -44.56
C CYS A 40 78.30 -76.21 -45.60
N ALA A 41 79.14 -75.18 -45.72
CA ALA A 41 78.96 -74.03 -46.61
C ALA A 41 77.68 -73.20 -46.39
N HIS A 42 77.10 -73.25 -45.19
CA HIS A 42 76.04 -72.34 -44.76
C HIS A 42 76.60 -71.13 -44.01
N SER A 43 76.94 -70.08 -44.75
CA SER A 43 77.41 -68.81 -44.20
C SER A 43 76.25 -67.99 -43.64
N CYS A 44 76.44 -67.42 -42.44
CA CYS A 44 75.42 -66.61 -41.78
C CYS A 44 75.24 -65.21 -42.38
N GLY A 45 76.22 -64.73 -43.17
CA GLY A 45 76.22 -63.39 -43.73
C GLY A 45 76.43 -62.26 -42.72
N ASP A 46 76.55 -61.03 -43.23
CA ASP A 46 76.88 -59.86 -42.43
C ASP A 46 75.87 -59.60 -41.28
N GLY A 47 76.40 -59.28 -40.09
CA GLY A 47 75.60 -58.97 -38.91
C GLY A 47 74.98 -60.19 -38.19
N ARG A 48 75.26 -61.41 -38.65
CA ARG A 48 74.84 -62.65 -37.98
C ARG A 48 76.04 -63.47 -37.53
N ALA A 49 75.83 -64.36 -36.58
CA ALA A 49 76.84 -65.29 -36.09
C ALA A 49 76.23 -66.68 -35.90
N CYS A 50 77.05 -67.72 -36.03
CA CYS A 50 76.58 -69.06 -35.72
C CYS A 50 76.46 -69.25 -34.21
N SER A 51 75.29 -69.68 -33.75
CA SER A 51 75.03 -70.08 -32.38
C SER A 51 74.16 -71.33 -32.38
N ASP A 52 74.72 -72.42 -31.88
CA ASP A 52 74.08 -73.74 -31.82
C ASP A 52 73.55 -74.25 -33.17
N GLY A 53 74.30 -73.99 -34.24
CA GLY A 53 73.97 -74.43 -35.60
C GLY A 53 72.85 -73.62 -36.25
N SER A 54 72.49 -72.48 -35.67
CA SER A 54 71.58 -71.50 -36.27
C SER A 54 72.25 -70.14 -36.38
N CYS A 55 72.02 -69.46 -37.51
CA CYS A 55 72.51 -68.10 -37.74
C CYS A 55 71.65 -67.09 -36.99
N VAL A 56 72.15 -66.59 -35.86
CA VAL A 56 71.45 -65.63 -35.01
C VAL A 56 71.95 -64.20 -35.25
N LEU A 57 71.06 -63.21 -35.09
CA LEU A 57 71.41 -61.79 -35.21
C LEU A 57 72.39 -61.38 -34.11
N ARG A 58 73.55 -60.84 -34.50
CA ARG A 58 74.60 -60.38 -33.58
C ARG A 58 74.64 -58.86 -33.54
N CYS A 59 74.05 -58.29 -32.50
CA CYS A 59 74.12 -56.85 -32.25
C CYS A 59 75.31 -56.53 -31.34
N THR A 60 76.14 -55.57 -31.76
CA THR A 60 77.22 -55.00 -30.95
C THR A 60 76.75 -53.69 -30.33
N ALA A 61 77.10 -53.45 -29.06
CA ALA A 61 76.79 -52.20 -28.37
C ALA A 61 77.21 -50.97 -29.22
N PRO A 62 76.39 -49.91 -29.31
CA PRO A 62 75.17 -49.64 -28.55
C PRO A 62 73.89 -50.37 -29.00
N PHE A 63 73.95 -51.18 -30.06
CA PHE A 63 72.75 -51.79 -30.65
C PHE A 63 72.37 -53.12 -29.97
N ALA A 64 71.07 -53.44 -29.93
CA ALA A 64 70.54 -54.68 -29.38
C ALA A 64 69.46 -55.34 -30.26
N ASN A 65 69.26 -56.66 -30.09
CA ASN A 65 68.16 -57.38 -30.72
C ASN A 65 66.90 -57.23 -29.86
N CYS A 66 65.98 -56.37 -30.31
CA CYS A 66 64.73 -56.07 -29.61
C CYS A 66 63.51 -56.79 -30.20
N GLY A 67 63.75 -57.85 -30.99
CA GLY A 67 62.75 -58.55 -31.77
C GLY A 67 62.79 -58.15 -33.25
N GLY A 68 62.73 -59.15 -34.13
CA GLY A 68 62.85 -59.00 -35.58
C GLY A 68 64.27 -59.23 -36.12
N ASP A 69 64.48 -58.93 -37.40
CA ASP A 69 65.70 -59.25 -38.15
C ASP A 69 66.79 -58.16 -38.13
N THR A 70 66.60 -57.06 -37.39
CA THR A 70 67.50 -55.90 -37.37
C THR A 70 67.78 -55.41 -35.95
N CYS A 71 69.01 -54.93 -35.71
CA CYS A 71 69.40 -54.37 -34.43
C CYS A 71 68.81 -52.96 -34.24
N ARG A 72 68.37 -52.63 -33.01
CA ARG A 72 67.87 -51.31 -32.62
C ARG A 72 68.94 -50.55 -31.86
N ASP A 73 69.04 -49.25 -32.09
CA ASP A 73 70.00 -48.38 -31.42
C ASP A 73 69.47 -47.98 -30.04
N LEU A 74 70.03 -48.56 -28.97
CA LEU A 74 69.60 -48.25 -27.62
C LEU A 74 70.01 -46.83 -27.17
N GLN A 75 70.75 -46.06 -27.96
CA GLN A 75 71.16 -44.69 -27.60
C GLN A 75 70.25 -43.60 -28.17
N ASN A 76 69.59 -43.86 -29.30
CA ASN A 76 68.85 -42.85 -30.06
C ASN A 76 67.46 -43.31 -30.56
N ASP A 77 67.09 -44.59 -30.48
CA ASP A 77 65.76 -45.07 -30.89
C ASP A 77 64.70 -44.76 -29.81
N PRO A 78 63.71 -43.86 -30.05
CA PRO A 78 62.70 -43.52 -29.06
C PRO A 78 61.73 -44.67 -28.72
N ALA A 79 61.75 -45.78 -29.46
CA ALA A 79 60.98 -46.98 -29.15
C ALA A 79 61.78 -48.04 -28.35
N ASN A 80 63.10 -47.89 -28.22
CA ASN A 80 64.01 -48.86 -27.60
C ASN A 80 65.09 -48.16 -26.75
N CYS A 81 64.73 -47.09 -26.03
CA CYS A 81 65.70 -46.20 -25.41
C CYS A 81 66.33 -46.83 -24.16
N GLY A 82 67.65 -47.05 -24.18
CA GLY A 82 68.42 -47.70 -23.11
C GLY A 82 68.22 -49.22 -23.00
N LEU A 83 67.02 -49.72 -23.34
CA LEU A 83 66.68 -51.14 -23.39
C LEU A 83 65.50 -51.40 -24.35
N CYS A 84 65.41 -52.63 -24.83
CA CYS A 84 64.42 -53.05 -25.82
C CYS A 84 62.97 -52.85 -25.34
N ASN A 85 62.14 -52.25 -26.21
CA ASN A 85 60.75 -51.87 -25.96
C ASN A 85 60.54 -50.78 -24.89
N ASN A 86 61.59 -50.11 -24.41
CA ASN A 86 61.45 -48.92 -23.57
C ASN A 86 61.18 -47.69 -24.44
N ARG A 87 59.89 -47.41 -24.67
CA ARG A 87 59.42 -46.29 -25.48
C ARG A 87 59.38 -44.99 -24.65
N CYS A 88 59.95 -43.91 -25.18
CA CYS A 88 59.87 -42.58 -24.60
C CYS A 88 58.45 -41.98 -24.72
N GLY A 89 58.11 -41.06 -23.80
CA GLY A 89 56.86 -40.30 -23.85
C GLY A 89 56.71 -39.44 -25.11
N ALA A 90 55.52 -38.90 -25.37
CA ALA A 90 55.22 -38.12 -26.57
C ALA A 90 56.15 -36.91 -26.76
N ASP A 91 56.52 -36.24 -25.66
CA ASP A 91 57.38 -35.05 -25.62
C ASP A 91 58.82 -35.38 -25.19
N GLN A 92 59.24 -36.64 -25.39
CA GLN A 92 60.56 -37.12 -25.01
C GLN A 92 61.31 -37.74 -26.19
N THR A 93 62.60 -37.41 -26.28
CA THR A 93 63.52 -38.00 -27.25
C THR A 93 64.54 -38.89 -26.54
N CYS A 94 65.14 -39.83 -27.27
CA CYS A 94 66.15 -40.72 -26.72
C CYS A 94 67.54 -40.10 -26.91
N VAL A 95 68.23 -39.79 -25.81
CA VAL A 95 69.61 -39.27 -25.82
C VAL A 95 70.46 -40.12 -24.89
N ALA A 96 71.54 -40.67 -25.42
CA ALA A 96 72.47 -41.54 -24.69
C ALA A 96 71.78 -42.75 -23.99
N GLY A 97 70.63 -43.18 -24.50
CA GLY A 97 69.83 -44.27 -23.93
C GLY A 97 68.99 -43.88 -22.71
N VAL A 98 68.73 -42.60 -22.53
CA VAL A 98 67.77 -42.07 -21.56
C VAL A 98 66.70 -41.27 -22.31
N CYS A 99 65.43 -41.48 -21.97
CA CYS A 99 64.35 -40.63 -22.45
C CYS A 99 64.43 -39.28 -21.73
N VAL A 100 64.81 -38.24 -22.46
CA VAL A 100 64.91 -36.86 -21.97
C VAL A 100 63.75 -36.05 -22.53
N LEU A 101 63.22 -35.11 -21.75
CA LEU A 101 62.19 -34.19 -22.21
C LEU A 101 62.79 -33.24 -23.24
N ASP A 102 62.15 -33.09 -24.40
CA ASP A 102 62.56 -32.22 -25.48
C ASP A 102 61.37 -31.35 -25.90
N CYS A 103 61.30 -30.15 -25.32
CA CYS A 103 60.22 -29.21 -25.60
C CYS A 103 60.48 -28.56 -26.96
N GLY A 104 59.71 -29.01 -27.96
CA GLY A 104 59.76 -28.51 -29.32
C GLY A 104 59.52 -26.99 -29.42
N PRO A 105 59.87 -26.40 -30.58
CA PRO A 105 59.82 -24.95 -30.78
C PRO A 105 58.42 -24.38 -30.46
N GLY A 106 58.39 -23.32 -29.64
CA GLY A 106 57.15 -22.72 -29.12
C GLY A 106 56.74 -23.22 -27.73
N THR A 107 57.41 -24.23 -27.17
CA THR A 107 57.10 -24.75 -25.81
C THR A 107 58.30 -24.68 -24.87
N THR A 108 58.04 -24.52 -23.57
CA THR A 108 59.04 -24.41 -22.50
C THR A 108 58.83 -25.50 -21.46
N GLU A 109 59.92 -26.03 -20.88
CA GLU A 109 59.86 -27.00 -19.78
C GLU A 109 59.37 -26.33 -18.50
N CYS A 110 58.18 -26.70 -18.04
CA CYS A 110 57.59 -26.22 -16.79
C CYS A 110 57.30 -27.39 -15.84
N ALA A 111 58.28 -27.71 -15.00
CA ALA A 111 58.20 -28.75 -13.97
C ALA A 111 57.95 -30.17 -14.52
N GLY A 112 58.69 -30.56 -15.55
CA GLY A 112 58.66 -31.89 -16.17
C GLY A 112 57.61 -32.08 -17.25
N SER A 113 57.07 -31.00 -17.81
CA SER A 113 56.14 -31.03 -18.95
C SER A 113 56.31 -29.80 -19.82
N CYS A 114 56.17 -29.95 -21.13
CA CYS A 114 56.29 -28.86 -22.08
C CYS A 114 55.00 -28.05 -22.15
N ARG A 115 55.09 -26.72 -21.95
CA ARG A 115 53.97 -25.78 -21.94
C ARG A 115 54.18 -24.67 -22.95
N ASP A 116 53.13 -24.31 -23.66
CA ASP A 116 53.12 -23.13 -24.52
C ASP A 116 52.87 -21.90 -23.63
N LEU A 117 53.88 -21.04 -23.50
CA LEU A 117 53.78 -19.84 -22.65
C LEU A 117 52.96 -18.73 -23.32
N GLU A 118 52.62 -18.84 -24.61
CA GLU A 118 51.79 -17.85 -25.31
C GLU A 118 50.28 -18.10 -25.13
N THR A 119 49.88 -19.34 -24.77
CA THR A 119 48.47 -19.76 -24.70
C THR A 119 48.06 -20.56 -23.44
N ASP A 120 48.98 -21.12 -22.65
CA ASP A 120 48.62 -21.86 -21.42
C ASP A 120 48.28 -20.88 -20.27
N GLU A 121 46.99 -20.78 -19.95
CA GLU A 121 46.43 -20.00 -18.83
C GLU A 121 47.11 -20.25 -17.46
N GLN A 122 47.78 -21.41 -17.26
CA GLN A 122 48.49 -21.74 -16.03
C GLN A 122 50.00 -21.41 -16.07
N ASN A 123 50.53 -21.04 -17.23
CA ASN A 123 51.96 -20.80 -17.48
C ASN A 123 52.17 -19.58 -18.41
N CYS A 124 51.32 -18.57 -18.33
CA CYS A 124 51.29 -17.47 -19.29
C CYS A 124 52.51 -16.56 -19.15
N GLY A 125 53.32 -16.45 -20.22
CA GLY A 125 54.59 -15.70 -20.24
C GLY A 125 55.72 -16.32 -19.39
N ALA A 126 55.41 -17.12 -18.36
CA ALA A 126 56.37 -17.83 -17.53
C ALA A 126 55.75 -19.07 -16.86
N CYS A 127 56.58 -20.08 -16.60
CA CYS A 127 56.17 -21.27 -15.85
C CYS A 127 55.56 -20.93 -14.48
N ARG A 128 54.40 -21.52 -14.17
CA ARG A 128 53.59 -21.27 -12.95
C ARG A 128 53.05 -19.84 -12.82
N HIS A 129 53.02 -19.06 -13.90
CA HIS A 129 52.31 -17.79 -13.94
C HIS A 129 50.88 -18.02 -14.44
N ALA A 130 49.99 -18.39 -13.52
CA ALA A 130 48.59 -18.58 -13.83
C ALA A 130 47.85 -17.23 -13.88
N CYS A 131 47.01 -17.04 -14.90
CA CYS A 131 46.18 -15.84 -15.04
C CYS A 131 45.09 -15.77 -13.96
N ALA A 132 44.60 -14.56 -13.67
CA ALA A 132 43.53 -14.36 -12.71
C ALA A 132 42.18 -14.87 -13.25
N ALA A 133 41.21 -15.08 -12.37
CA ALA A 133 39.88 -15.49 -12.78
C ALA A 133 39.21 -14.39 -13.63
N GLY A 134 38.92 -14.69 -14.90
CA GLY A 134 38.40 -13.74 -15.90
C GLY A 134 39.43 -13.28 -16.93
N GLU A 135 40.69 -13.70 -16.80
CA GLU A 135 41.75 -13.48 -17.78
C GLU A 135 42.00 -14.74 -18.62
N VAL A 136 42.50 -14.56 -19.84
CA VAL A 136 43.05 -15.62 -20.71
C VAL A 136 44.50 -15.31 -21.03
N CYS A 137 45.27 -16.33 -21.43
CA CYS A 137 46.60 -16.10 -21.96
C CYS A 137 46.54 -15.76 -23.46
N GLU A 138 46.95 -14.55 -23.83
CA GLU A 138 47.06 -14.12 -25.23
C GLU A 138 48.44 -13.51 -25.48
N GLY A 139 49.24 -14.13 -26.34
CA GLY A 139 50.59 -13.65 -26.68
C GLY A 139 51.55 -13.62 -25.48
N GLY A 140 51.34 -14.50 -24.49
CA GLY A 140 52.16 -14.59 -23.28
C GLY A 140 51.88 -13.51 -22.23
N MET A 141 50.73 -12.83 -22.33
CA MET A 141 50.21 -11.93 -21.31
C MET A 141 48.82 -12.38 -20.87
N CYS A 142 48.57 -12.32 -19.57
CA CYS A 142 47.22 -12.46 -19.04
C CYS A 142 46.43 -11.21 -19.39
N VAL A 143 45.39 -11.37 -20.22
CA VAL A 143 44.52 -10.29 -20.67
C VAL A 143 43.08 -10.59 -20.28
N VAL A 144 42.33 -9.56 -19.92
CA VAL A 144 40.92 -9.71 -19.51
C VAL A 144 40.07 -10.12 -20.70
N SER A 145 39.47 -11.31 -20.64
CA SER A 145 38.63 -11.84 -21.70
C SER A 145 37.17 -11.47 -21.44
N CYS A 146 36.69 -10.46 -22.16
CA CYS A 146 35.31 -10.02 -22.03
C CYS A 146 34.38 -10.76 -23.00
N GLY A 147 33.22 -11.16 -22.49
CA GLY A 147 32.19 -11.83 -23.28
C GLY A 147 31.67 -10.94 -24.42
N PRO A 148 31.03 -11.52 -25.46
CA PRO A 148 30.54 -10.77 -26.62
C PRO A 148 29.68 -9.57 -26.22
N GLY A 149 30.06 -8.37 -26.67
CA GLY A 149 29.37 -7.12 -26.38
C GLY A 149 29.92 -6.32 -25.19
N LEU A 150 30.80 -6.89 -24.36
CA LEU A 150 31.43 -6.22 -23.22
C LEU A 150 32.78 -5.61 -23.61
N LEU A 151 33.18 -4.51 -22.94
CA LEU A 151 34.50 -3.89 -23.09
C LEU A 151 35.40 -4.19 -21.88
N ALA A 152 36.69 -4.40 -22.14
CA ALA A 152 37.71 -4.49 -21.10
C ALA A 152 38.19 -3.08 -20.70
N CYS A 153 37.57 -2.50 -19.68
CA CYS A 153 37.89 -1.16 -19.18
C CYS A 153 38.54 -1.26 -17.80
N GLY A 154 39.75 -0.71 -17.65
CA GLY A 154 40.47 -0.69 -16.36
C GLY A 154 40.80 -2.08 -15.76
N GLY A 155 40.76 -3.15 -16.55
CA GLY A 155 40.92 -4.53 -16.06
C GLY A 155 39.61 -5.21 -15.61
N THR A 156 38.45 -4.61 -15.88
CA THR A 156 37.14 -5.23 -15.66
C THR A 156 36.28 -5.22 -16.92
N CYS A 157 35.41 -6.21 -17.07
CA CYS A 157 34.43 -6.24 -18.15
C CYS A 157 33.21 -5.40 -17.79
N VAL A 158 32.93 -4.39 -18.60
CA VAL A 158 31.77 -3.48 -18.46
C VAL A 158 30.86 -3.62 -19.67
N ASP A 159 29.56 -3.41 -19.48
CA ASP A 159 28.60 -3.36 -20.58
C ASP A 159 28.50 -1.92 -21.12
N PRO A 160 29.12 -1.60 -22.27
CA PRO A 160 29.08 -0.24 -22.81
C PRO A 160 27.67 0.21 -23.21
N ALA A 161 26.68 -0.68 -23.29
CA ALA A 161 25.31 -0.31 -23.62
C ALA A 161 24.53 0.26 -22.42
N THR A 162 24.96 -0.04 -21.18
CA THR A 162 24.21 0.28 -19.95
C THR A 162 25.07 0.85 -18.80
N ASP A 163 26.39 0.71 -18.83
CA ASP A 163 27.31 1.23 -17.82
C ASP A 163 27.42 2.77 -17.89
N GLU A 164 26.92 3.46 -16.87
CA GLU A 164 26.91 4.94 -16.78
C GLU A 164 28.32 5.55 -16.71
N ALA A 165 29.37 4.78 -16.38
CA ALA A 165 30.76 5.24 -16.35
C ALA A 165 31.55 4.92 -17.64
N ASN A 166 31.04 4.04 -18.50
CA ASN A 166 31.72 3.52 -19.69
C ASN A 166 30.81 3.49 -20.93
N CYS A 167 29.96 4.51 -21.08
CA CYS A 167 28.86 4.47 -22.02
C CYS A 167 29.33 4.57 -23.48
N GLY A 168 29.25 3.47 -24.22
CA GLY A 168 29.73 3.30 -25.59
C GLY A 168 31.25 3.20 -25.74
N ALA A 169 32.04 3.51 -24.70
CA ALA A 169 33.50 3.43 -24.67
C ALA A 169 34.02 3.47 -23.23
N CYS A 170 35.21 2.89 -22.98
CA CYS A 170 35.88 3.02 -21.69
C CYS A 170 36.09 4.50 -21.30
N ASP A 171 35.96 4.79 -20.00
CA ASP A 171 36.14 6.13 -19.40
C ASP A 171 35.17 7.20 -19.94
N ARG A 172 34.13 6.82 -20.69
CA ARG A 172 33.05 7.72 -21.17
C ARG A 172 31.88 7.73 -20.19
N ALA A 173 32.08 8.40 -19.06
CA ALA A 173 31.02 8.61 -18.08
C ALA A 173 29.95 9.58 -18.59
N CYS A 174 28.69 9.28 -18.29
CA CYS A 174 27.56 10.18 -18.52
C CYS A 174 27.48 11.28 -17.45
N SER A 175 26.81 12.39 -17.77
CA SER A 175 26.53 13.47 -16.81
C SER A 175 25.53 13.00 -15.74
N PRO A 176 25.45 13.63 -14.55
CA PRO A 176 24.55 13.21 -13.47
C PRO A 176 23.05 13.16 -13.85
N GLU A 177 22.62 13.93 -14.85
CA GLU A 177 21.26 13.96 -15.39
C GLU A 177 21.02 12.99 -16.56
N GLU A 178 22.07 12.29 -17.01
CA GLU A 178 22.06 11.37 -18.15
C GLU A 178 22.11 9.91 -17.70
N ARG A 179 21.62 9.02 -18.56
CA ARG A 179 21.79 7.56 -18.45
C ARG A 179 22.42 7.00 -19.71
N CYS A 180 23.17 5.91 -19.54
CA CYS A 180 23.58 5.13 -20.68
C CYS A 180 22.40 4.30 -21.22
N SER A 181 22.07 4.51 -22.49
CA SER A 181 21.13 3.69 -23.23
C SER A 181 21.68 3.42 -24.62
N GLU A 182 21.82 2.14 -24.99
CA GLU A 182 22.36 1.70 -26.29
C GLU A 182 23.73 2.33 -26.64
N GLY A 183 24.57 2.56 -25.62
CA GLY A 183 25.92 3.15 -25.79
C GLY A 183 25.94 4.67 -25.98
N THR A 184 24.81 5.33 -25.73
CA THR A 184 24.68 6.79 -25.79
C THR A 184 24.19 7.33 -24.46
N CYS A 185 24.92 8.30 -23.90
CA CYS A 185 24.42 9.11 -22.80
C CYS A 185 23.23 9.92 -23.30
N SER A 186 22.09 9.77 -22.63
CA SER A 186 20.85 10.43 -22.98
C SER A 186 20.08 10.79 -21.71
N ILE A 187 19.35 11.90 -21.73
CA ILE A 187 18.59 12.35 -20.57
C ILE A 187 17.43 11.39 -20.33
N ALA A 188 17.50 10.64 -19.23
CA ALA A 188 16.45 9.71 -18.81
C ALA A 188 15.81 10.24 -17.52
N CYS A 189 14.70 10.94 -17.68
CA CYS A 189 13.97 11.52 -16.57
C CYS A 189 13.35 10.43 -15.67
N SER A 190 13.29 10.71 -14.36
CA SER A 190 12.54 9.89 -13.41
C SER A 190 11.05 9.87 -13.75
N ALA A 191 10.36 8.80 -13.34
CA ALA A 191 8.94 8.61 -13.65
C ALA A 191 8.08 9.81 -13.22
N GLY A 192 7.27 10.32 -14.16
CA GLY A 192 6.44 11.52 -13.98
C GLY A 192 7.03 12.80 -14.58
N LEU A 193 8.33 12.82 -14.91
CA LEU A 193 8.99 13.96 -15.57
C LEU A 193 9.14 13.73 -17.08
N THR A 194 9.19 14.83 -17.85
CA THR A 194 9.38 14.82 -19.31
C THR A 194 10.68 15.54 -19.70
N VAL A 195 11.35 15.05 -20.75
CA VAL A 195 12.53 15.68 -21.35
C VAL A 195 12.10 16.92 -22.13
N CYS A 196 12.53 18.10 -21.68
CA CYS A 196 12.24 19.39 -22.30
C CYS A 196 13.53 20.06 -22.79
N GLY A 197 14.05 19.58 -23.93
CA GLY A 197 15.41 19.89 -24.37
C GLY A 197 16.41 19.21 -23.44
N ASP A 198 17.33 19.98 -22.87
CA ASP A 198 18.45 19.46 -22.07
C ASP A 198 18.13 19.32 -20.56
N ILE A 199 16.84 19.32 -20.19
CA ILE A 199 16.37 19.30 -18.79
C ILE A 199 15.12 18.42 -18.62
N CYS A 200 15.01 17.79 -17.45
CA CYS A 200 13.78 17.11 -17.02
C CYS A 200 12.85 18.10 -16.30
N ARG A 201 11.56 18.08 -16.66
CA ARG A 201 10.53 18.96 -16.08
C ARG A 201 9.22 18.23 -15.79
N ASP A 202 8.55 18.67 -14.72
CA ASP A 202 7.23 18.18 -14.34
C ASP A 202 6.16 19.01 -15.06
N LEU A 203 5.63 18.47 -16.15
CA LEU A 203 4.61 19.17 -16.93
C LEU A 203 3.30 19.41 -16.15
N MET A 204 3.10 18.77 -15.00
CA MET A 204 1.88 18.94 -14.20
C MET A 204 1.92 20.16 -13.28
N ASN A 205 3.11 20.63 -12.90
CA ASN A 205 3.31 21.64 -11.84
C ASN A 205 4.38 22.71 -12.17
N ASP A 206 5.20 22.54 -13.22
CA ASP A 206 6.24 23.52 -13.59
C ASP A 206 5.63 24.74 -14.32
N PRO A 207 5.74 25.98 -13.79
CA PRO A 207 5.14 27.16 -14.40
C PRO A 207 5.79 27.60 -15.72
N GLU A 208 6.97 27.09 -16.07
CA GLU A 208 7.68 27.38 -17.34
C GLU A 208 7.40 26.30 -18.41
N HIS A 209 6.83 25.15 -18.03
CA HIS A 209 6.64 23.95 -18.87
C HIS A 209 5.26 23.30 -18.66
N CYS A 210 4.21 24.10 -18.45
CA CYS A 210 2.92 23.57 -18.02
C CYS A 210 2.17 22.85 -19.15
N GLY A 211 1.87 21.57 -18.98
CA GLY A 211 1.20 20.71 -19.98
C GLY A 211 2.05 20.35 -21.20
N ALA A 212 3.03 21.19 -21.56
CA ALA A 212 4.00 20.96 -22.63
C ALA A 212 5.32 21.67 -22.36
N CYS A 213 6.42 21.12 -22.89
CA CYS A 213 7.74 21.75 -22.79
C CYS A 213 7.75 23.18 -23.35
N PHE A 214 8.36 24.10 -22.60
CA PHE A 214 8.45 25.53 -22.91
C PHE A 214 7.10 26.26 -22.99
N HIS A 215 6.04 25.68 -22.42
CA HIS A 215 4.74 26.33 -22.27
C HIS A 215 4.66 27.05 -20.91
N ALA A 216 5.26 28.24 -20.85
CA ALA A 216 5.21 29.06 -19.64
C ALA A 216 3.82 29.68 -19.44
N CYS A 217 3.31 29.62 -18.21
CA CYS A 217 2.08 30.29 -17.81
C CYS A 217 2.26 31.82 -17.79
N ALA A 218 1.16 32.57 -17.87
CA ALA A 218 1.22 34.02 -17.80
C ALA A 218 1.70 34.51 -16.42
N PRO A 219 2.21 35.75 -16.31
CA PRO A 219 2.48 36.35 -15.00
C PRO A 219 1.22 36.30 -14.12
N VAL A 220 1.39 35.86 -12.87
CA VAL A 220 0.31 35.55 -11.89
C VAL A 220 -0.59 34.36 -12.23
N GLU A 221 -0.17 33.44 -13.10
CA GLU A 221 -0.77 32.11 -13.23
C GLU A 221 0.08 31.05 -12.51
N VAL A 222 -0.56 29.95 -12.10
CA VAL A 222 0.07 28.74 -11.56
C VAL A 222 -0.15 27.57 -12.52
N CYS A 223 0.84 26.68 -12.63
CA CYS A 223 0.62 25.40 -13.29
C CYS A 223 -0.01 24.42 -12.30
N ALA A 224 -1.17 23.86 -12.64
CA ALA A 224 -1.77 22.75 -11.91
C ALA A 224 -2.35 21.75 -12.92
N VAL A 225 -2.17 20.45 -12.66
CA VAL A 225 -2.64 19.34 -13.52
C VAL A 225 -2.33 19.51 -15.02
N GLY A 226 -1.22 20.17 -15.34
CA GLY A 226 -0.78 20.44 -16.72
C GLY A 226 -1.60 21.50 -17.45
N THR A 227 -2.23 22.42 -16.73
CA THR A 227 -2.91 23.59 -17.28
C THR A 227 -2.56 24.83 -16.45
N CYS A 228 -2.41 25.97 -17.11
CA CYS A 228 -2.21 27.26 -16.44
C CYS A 228 -3.55 27.78 -15.92
N PHE A 229 -3.59 28.13 -14.63
CA PHE A 229 -4.75 28.72 -13.97
C PHE A 229 -4.38 30.08 -13.37
N PRO A 230 -5.32 31.05 -13.33
CA PRO A 230 -5.12 32.28 -12.55
C PRO A 230 -4.74 31.92 -11.12
N ALA A 231 -3.64 32.49 -10.60
CA ALA A 231 -3.28 32.30 -9.20
C ALA A 231 -4.39 32.90 -8.32
N CYS A 232 -4.69 32.19 -7.22
CA CYS A 232 -5.67 32.65 -6.27
C CYS A 232 -5.26 33.99 -5.64
N GLU A 233 -6.26 34.84 -5.34
CA GLU A 233 -6.03 36.07 -4.59
C GLU A 233 -5.42 35.77 -3.21
N THR A 234 -4.70 36.74 -2.64
CA THR A 234 -4.04 36.57 -1.34
C THR A 234 -5.03 36.19 -0.25
N GLY A 235 -4.86 35.01 0.34
CA GLY A 235 -5.76 34.42 1.34
C GLY A 235 -6.46 33.15 0.85
N PHE A 236 -6.54 32.94 -0.46
CA PHE A 236 -7.21 31.78 -1.06
C PHE A 236 -6.21 30.69 -1.48
N THR A 237 -6.63 29.43 -1.39
CA THR A 237 -5.84 28.24 -1.79
C THR A 237 -6.47 27.61 -3.03
N TRP A 238 -5.65 27.18 -4.00
CA TRP A 238 -6.12 26.44 -5.17
C TRP A 238 -6.45 24.98 -4.78
N CYS A 239 -7.71 24.58 -4.91
CA CYS A 239 -8.18 23.25 -4.54
C CYS A 239 -8.46 22.31 -5.72
N GLY A 240 -7.93 22.63 -6.90
CA GLY A 240 -7.93 21.78 -8.10
C GLY A 240 -8.83 22.29 -9.22
N ASP A 241 -9.94 22.94 -8.88
CA ASP A 241 -10.91 23.55 -9.80
C ASP A 241 -11.29 24.99 -9.43
N THR A 242 -11.21 25.34 -8.14
CA THR A 242 -11.52 26.68 -7.63
C THR A 242 -10.54 27.15 -6.55
N CYS A 243 -10.50 28.47 -6.35
CA CYS A 243 -9.83 29.12 -5.23
C CYS A 243 -10.76 29.15 -4.01
N VAL A 244 -10.30 28.65 -2.88
CA VAL A 244 -11.09 28.50 -1.65
C VAL A 244 -10.39 29.19 -0.47
N ASP A 245 -11.14 29.93 0.35
CA ASP A 245 -10.65 30.41 1.64
C ASP A 245 -10.73 29.29 2.67
N THR A 246 -9.62 28.57 2.83
CA THR A 246 -9.48 27.46 3.78
C THR A 246 -9.60 27.89 5.25
N GLN A 247 -9.71 29.19 5.56
CA GLN A 247 -9.94 29.67 6.92
C GLN A 247 -11.40 29.57 7.37
N VAL A 248 -12.35 29.57 6.43
CA VAL A 248 -13.80 29.64 6.69
C VAL A 248 -14.64 28.65 5.87
N ASP A 249 -14.09 28.04 4.82
CA ASP A 249 -14.82 27.06 4.01
C ASP A 249 -14.94 25.71 4.73
N GLU A 250 -16.18 25.30 5.00
CA GLU A 250 -16.51 24.08 5.76
C GLU A 250 -16.17 22.77 5.03
N ALA A 251 -15.94 22.81 3.71
CA ALA A 251 -15.52 21.65 2.91
C ALA A 251 -13.99 21.58 2.70
N HIS A 252 -13.26 22.67 2.97
CA HIS A 252 -11.82 22.81 2.75
C HIS A 252 -11.09 23.38 3.99
N CYS A 253 -11.56 23.04 5.19
CA CYS A 253 -11.12 23.68 6.41
C CYS A 253 -9.67 23.34 6.76
N GLY A 254 -8.81 24.36 6.77
CA GLY A 254 -7.36 24.22 6.94
C GLY A 254 -6.67 23.45 5.81
N GLY A 255 -7.32 23.29 4.65
CA GLY A 255 -6.73 22.64 3.47
C GLY A 255 -7.77 21.96 2.59
N CYS A 256 -7.42 21.77 1.32
CA CYS A 256 -8.35 21.28 0.31
C CYS A 256 -8.90 19.86 0.60
N GLY A 257 -10.21 19.66 0.40
CA GLY A 257 -10.87 18.37 0.61
C GLY A 257 -10.94 17.93 2.07
N ARG A 258 -10.95 18.87 3.02
CA ARG A 258 -11.03 18.64 4.47
C ARG A 258 -12.36 19.16 5.02
N PRO A 259 -13.47 18.44 4.82
CA PRO A 259 -14.75 18.83 5.39
C PRO A 259 -14.76 18.67 6.91
N CYS A 260 -15.42 19.59 7.60
CA CYS A 260 -15.68 19.47 9.04
C CYS A 260 -16.73 18.39 9.35
N ALA A 261 -16.72 17.87 10.58
CA ALA A 261 -17.71 16.87 10.99
C ALA A 261 -19.09 17.52 11.24
N ALA A 262 -20.14 16.68 11.30
CA ALA A 262 -21.47 17.17 11.68
C ALA A 262 -21.44 17.82 13.07
N GLY A 263 -21.96 19.04 13.20
CA GLY A 263 -21.88 19.85 14.42
C GLY A 263 -20.60 20.67 14.58
N GLU A 264 -19.70 20.69 13.59
CA GLU A 264 -18.52 21.56 13.55
C GLU A 264 -18.65 22.62 12.43
N THR A 265 -18.02 23.77 12.62
CA THR A 265 -17.83 24.79 11.56
C THR A 265 -16.35 25.17 11.44
N CYS A 266 -15.97 25.77 10.32
CA CYS A 266 -14.58 26.15 10.08
C CYS A 266 -14.27 27.53 10.67
N VAL A 267 -13.39 27.58 11.67
CA VAL A 267 -12.93 28.83 12.29
C VAL A 267 -11.41 28.90 12.23
N ALA A 268 -10.87 29.90 11.52
CA ALA A 268 -9.43 30.09 11.33
C ALA A 268 -8.71 28.81 10.85
N GLY A 269 -9.33 28.09 9.91
CA GLY A 269 -8.81 26.86 9.32
C GLY A 269 -8.80 25.66 10.27
N THR A 270 -9.57 25.71 11.35
CA THR A 270 -9.77 24.59 12.28
C THR A 270 -11.26 24.30 12.46
N CYS A 271 -11.65 23.06 12.18
CA CYS A 271 -13.00 22.58 12.51
C CYS A 271 -13.20 22.62 14.02
N SER A 272 -14.21 23.36 14.46
CA SER A 272 -14.50 23.61 15.87
C SER A 272 -15.96 23.27 16.14
N ALA A 273 -16.23 22.54 17.22
CA ALA A 273 -17.58 22.17 17.62
C ALA A 273 -18.43 23.42 17.91
N VAL A 274 -19.51 23.59 17.16
CA VAL A 274 -20.45 24.69 17.37
C VAL A 274 -21.17 24.48 18.70
N GLN A 275 -21.23 25.52 19.54
CA GLN A 275 -22.18 25.55 20.66
C GLN A 275 -23.50 26.13 20.13
N PRO A 276 -24.56 25.32 19.94
CA PRO A 276 -25.80 25.80 19.37
C PRO A 276 -26.53 26.72 20.36
N ALA A 277 -27.15 27.81 19.90
CA ALA A 277 -27.88 28.73 20.77
C ALA A 277 -29.18 28.13 21.34
N SER A 278 -29.72 27.09 20.70
CA SER A 278 -30.96 26.42 21.11
C SER A 278 -30.97 24.94 20.72
N CYS A 279 -31.90 24.16 21.30
CA CYS A 279 -32.15 22.78 20.86
C CYS A 279 -32.53 22.69 19.37
N ARG A 280 -33.20 23.72 18.82
CA ARG A 280 -33.58 23.78 17.41
C ARG A 280 -32.36 23.88 16.49
N GLU A 281 -31.41 24.73 16.86
CA GLU A 281 -30.15 24.88 16.13
C GLU A 281 -29.27 23.63 16.29
N ALA A 282 -29.20 23.05 17.49
CA ALA A 282 -28.51 21.78 17.73
C ALA A 282 -29.01 20.65 16.81
N LEU A 283 -30.33 20.58 16.60
CA LEU A 283 -30.95 19.63 15.68
C LEU A 283 -30.65 19.95 14.22
N ALA A 284 -30.68 21.24 13.83
CA ALA A 284 -30.38 21.68 12.46
C ALA A 284 -28.91 21.44 12.06
N LEU A 285 -27.98 21.62 13.00
CA LEU A 285 -26.55 21.36 12.85
C LEU A 285 -26.17 19.86 12.96
N GLY A 286 -27.12 19.00 13.36
CA GLY A 286 -26.87 17.57 13.55
C GLY A 286 -26.01 17.21 14.78
N VAL A 287 -25.83 18.15 15.72
CA VAL A 287 -25.05 17.96 16.97
C VAL A 287 -25.60 16.81 17.82
N GLY A 288 -26.92 16.57 17.74
CA GLY A 288 -27.55 15.34 18.20
C GLY A 288 -29.04 15.31 17.88
N THR A 289 -29.57 14.10 17.68
CA THR A 289 -30.94 13.87 17.17
C THR A 289 -31.85 13.10 18.14
N SER A 290 -31.33 12.72 19.31
CA SER A 290 -32.07 12.04 20.37
C SER A 290 -32.48 12.99 21.49
N ASP A 291 -33.63 12.77 22.11
CA ASP A 291 -34.02 13.46 23.34
C ASP A 291 -32.93 13.30 24.41
N GLY A 292 -32.47 14.40 25.01
CA GLY A 292 -31.24 14.37 25.78
C GLY A 292 -30.90 15.68 26.49
N PRO A 293 -29.86 15.68 27.35
CA PRO A 293 -29.28 16.90 27.87
C PRO A 293 -28.28 17.45 26.85
N TYR A 294 -28.46 18.71 26.44
CA TYR A 294 -27.56 19.39 25.51
C TYR A 294 -27.03 20.66 26.15
N THR A 295 -25.76 20.97 25.93
CA THR A 295 -25.21 22.30 26.20
C THR A 295 -25.62 23.22 25.06
N ILE A 296 -26.28 24.33 25.40
CA ILE A 296 -26.63 25.40 24.47
C ILE A 296 -26.04 26.73 24.95
N ASP A 297 -25.81 27.65 24.02
CA ASP A 297 -25.23 28.97 24.30
C ASP A 297 -26.09 30.10 23.71
N PRO A 298 -27.20 30.50 24.38
CA PRO A 298 -28.24 31.34 23.78
C PRO A 298 -27.78 32.73 23.31
N ASP A 299 -26.67 33.26 23.84
CA ASP A 299 -26.07 34.54 23.48
C ASP A 299 -24.70 34.42 22.77
N GLY A 300 -24.20 33.20 22.53
CA GLY A 300 -22.92 32.95 21.87
C GLY A 300 -21.74 33.59 22.61
N ASP A 301 -20.93 34.41 21.92
CA ASP A 301 -19.84 35.21 22.53
C ASP A 301 -20.31 36.30 23.54
N GLY A 302 -21.54 36.20 24.02
CA GLY A 302 -22.15 37.06 25.03
C GLY A 302 -21.61 36.83 26.45
N PRO A 303 -22.17 37.56 27.44
CA PRO A 303 -21.69 37.52 28.82
C PRO A 303 -22.20 36.31 29.64
N LEU A 304 -23.17 35.53 29.15
CA LEU A 304 -23.64 34.33 29.86
C LEU A 304 -22.77 33.13 29.45
N ALA A 305 -22.60 32.18 30.37
CA ALA A 305 -21.93 30.93 30.04
C ALA A 305 -22.91 29.95 29.36
N PRO A 306 -22.41 29.06 28.47
CA PRO A 306 -23.17 27.93 27.96
C PRO A 306 -23.81 27.11 29.08
N ARG A 307 -25.04 26.65 28.87
CA ARG A 307 -25.86 25.99 29.88
C ARG A 307 -26.43 24.67 29.37
N THR A 308 -26.51 23.68 30.25
CA THR A 308 -27.19 22.42 29.92
C THR A 308 -28.70 22.58 30.05
N VAL A 309 -29.42 22.28 28.98
CA VAL A 309 -30.89 22.18 28.92
C VAL A 309 -31.29 20.76 28.56
N TRP A 310 -32.56 20.41 28.76
CA TRP A 310 -33.12 19.19 28.18
C TRP A 310 -33.77 19.51 26.83
N CYS A 311 -33.38 18.81 25.78
CA CYS A 311 -33.97 18.92 24.45
C CYS A 311 -34.87 17.71 24.16
N ASP A 312 -36.08 17.97 23.65
CA ASP A 312 -36.90 16.98 22.95
C ASP A 312 -36.63 17.17 21.44
N MET A 313 -35.89 16.22 20.87
CA MET A 313 -35.40 16.23 19.49
C MET A 313 -36.27 15.38 18.56
N THR A 314 -37.25 14.65 19.12
CA THR A 314 -38.02 13.66 18.37
C THR A 314 -39.49 14.04 18.18
N THR A 315 -40.10 14.78 19.11
CA THR A 315 -41.54 15.06 19.07
C THR A 315 -41.86 16.30 18.22
N ASP A 316 -42.88 16.19 17.35
CA ASP A 316 -43.37 17.27 16.47
C ASP A 316 -42.25 18.01 15.71
N GLY A 317 -41.30 17.24 15.14
CA GLY A 317 -40.15 17.77 14.41
C GLY A 317 -38.94 18.15 15.27
N GLY A 318 -39.01 17.98 16.59
CA GLY A 318 -37.88 18.16 17.51
C GLY A 318 -37.46 19.61 17.72
N GLY A 319 -36.28 19.80 18.31
CA GLY A 319 -35.70 21.12 18.59
C GLY A 319 -36.31 21.84 19.79
N TRP A 320 -37.12 21.16 20.59
CA TRP A 320 -37.85 21.73 21.72
C TRP A 320 -36.95 21.87 22.95
N THR A 321 -36.72 23.10 23.40
CA THR A 321 -35.93 23.42 24.58
C THR A 321 -36.81 23.41 25.83
N LEU A 322 -36.57 22.49 26.77
CA LEU A 322 -37.29 22.47 28.06
C LEU A 322 -36.91 23.70 28.87
N THR A 323 -37.91 24.49 29.26
CA THR A 323 -37.74 25.65 30.14
C THR A 323 -38.02 25.31 31.59
N TYR A 324 -39.13 24.62 31.88
CA TYR A 324 -39.49 24.22 33.24
C TYR A 324 -40.50 23.07 33.27
N LYS A 325 -40.74 22.52 34.46
CA LYS A 325 -41.84 21.58 34.71
C LYS A 325 -42.59 21.94 36.00
N VAL A 326 -43.87 21.55 36.05
CA VAL A 326 -44.75 21.70 37.22
C VAL A 326 -45.28 20.33 37.59
N ARG A 327 -45.11 19.93 38.85
CA ARG A 327 -45.64 18.68 39.40
C ARG A 327 -47.01 18.90 40.05
N SER A 328 -47.82 17.85 40.09
CA SER A 328 -49.13 17.84 40.75
C SER A 328 -49.26 16.67 41.75
N ASP A 329 -48.20 16.43 42.51
CA ASP A 329 -48.06 15.42 43.59
C ASP A 329 -48.81 15.78 44.89
N ILE A 330 -49.90 16.56 44.81
CA ILE A 330 -50.71 16.99 45.96
C ILE A 330 -51.96 16.10 46.08
N ASP A 331 -52.46 15.94 47.32
CA ASP A 331 -53.72 15.25 47.57
C ASP A 331 -54.93 15.96 46.91
N GLN A 332 -56.02 15.22 46.72
CA GLN A 332 -57.19 15.73 45.98
C GLN A 332 -58.00 16.79 46.74
N SER A 333 -57.56 17.26 47.91
CA SER A 333 -58.34 18.17 48.78
C SER A 333 -58.02 19.66 48.58
N SER A 334 -56.94 20.00 47.88
CA SER A 334 -56.56 21.40 47.62
C SER A 334 -56.37 21.70 46.13
N ASN A 335 -57.18 22.65 45.66
CA ASN A 335 -57.07 23.46 44.44
C ASN A 335 -56.46 22.82 43.16
N PRO A 336 -57.24 22.15 42.29
CA PRO A 336 -56.75 21.53 41.03
C PRO A 336 -56.41 22.54 39.90
N TRP A 337 -55.92 23.73 40.24
CA TRP A 337 -55.71 24.86 39.32
C TRP A 337 -54.23 25.14 39.02
N TRP A 338 -53.28 24.50 39.72
CA TRP A 338 -51.83 24.79 39.62
C TRP A 338 -51.16 24.33 38.32
N ASN A 339 -51.78 23.40 37.59
CA ASN A 339 -51.29 22.94 36.29
C ASN A 339 -51.92 23.73 35.13
N GLN A 340 -52.76 24.73 35.40
CA GLN A 340 -53.31 25.62 34.38
C GLN A 340 -52.25 26.57 33.89
N VAL A 341 -52.21 26.80 32.58
CA VAL A 341 -51.28 27.75 32.00
C VAL A 341 -51.72 29.17 32.25
N MET A 342 -50.76 29.90 32.81
CA MET A 342 -50.88 31.30 33.20
C MET A 342 -51.11 32.19 31.97
N PRO A 343 -51.91 33.26 32.09
CA PRO A 343 -52.07 34.22 31.02
C PRO A 343 -50.75 34.96 30.74
N GLY A 344 -50.20 34.77 29.55
CA GLY A 344 -49.12 35.60 29.03
C GLY A 344 -49.65 36.95 28.56
N SER A 345 -48.82 38.00 28.62
CA SER A 345 -49.14 39.31 28.04
C SER A 345 -48.02 39.77 27.10
N GLY A 346 -48.37 40.03 25.83
CA GLY A 346 -47.43 40.53 24.82
C GLY A 346 -46.66 39.42 24.11
N THR A 347 -45.34 39.62 23.93
CA THR A 347 -44.41 38.72 23.24
C THR A 347 -43.70 37.73 24.18
N ALA A 348 -44.00 37.76 25.48
CA ALA A 348 -43.34 36.94 26.48
C ALA A 348 -44.09 35.64 26.77
N PHE A 349 -43.35 34.56 26.95
CA PHE A 349 -43.84 33.31 27.53
C PHE A 349 -44.49 33.57 28.90
N PRO A 350 -45.43 32.72 29.39
CA PRO A 350 -45.95 32.83 30.74
C PRO A 350 -44.82 32.60 31.75
N THR A 351 -44.27 33.71 32.23
CA THR A 351 -43.13 33.71 33.14
C THR A 351 -43.63 33.65 34.57
N THR A 352 -44.65 34.44 34.94
CA THR A 352 -45.31 34.30 36.25
C THR A 352 -45.88 32.91 36.45
N LEU A 353 -45.78 32.36 37.67
CA LEU A 353 -46.38 31.09 38.08
C LEU A 353 -47.02 31.27 39.45
N ASP A 354 -48.32 31.00 39.55
CA ASP A 354 -49.06 31.03 40.82
C ASP A 354 -49.14 29.61 41.40
N VAL A 355 -47.97 29.06 41.75
CA VAL A 355 -47.82 27.70 42.27
C VAL A 355 -47.01 27.69 43.57
N PRO A 356 -47.35 26.84 44.57
CA PRO A 356 -46.57 26.72 45.79
C PRO A 356 -45.13 26.30 45.52
N ALA A 357 -44.17 26.91 46.24
CA ALA A 357 -42.72 26.86 45.97
C ALA A 357 -42.02 25.48 46.05
N GLY A 358 -42.77 24.37 46.16
CA GLY A 358 -42.27 22.99 46.09
C GLY A 358 -42.71 22.19 44.85
N HIS A 359 -43.57 22.75 44.00
CA HIS A 359 -44.19 22.06 42.85
C HIS A 359 -43.66 22.55 41.50
N PHE A 360 -42.86 23.61 41.51
CA PHE A 360 -42.12 24.12 40.36
C PHE A 360 -40.69 23.58 40.36
N GLU A 361 -40.23 23.05 39.23
CA GLU A 361 -38.83 22.71 38.99
C GLU A 361 -38.36 23.35 37.68
N GLY A 362 -37.41 24.28 37.78
CA GLY A 362 -36.85 25.00 36.64
C GLY A 362 -36.03 26.23 37.06
N PRO A 363 -35.51 27.00 36.09
CA PRO A 363 -34.78 28.25 36.32
C PRO A 363 -35.74 29.36 36.73
N THR A 364 -35.24 30.49 37.22
CA THR A 364 -36.04 31.62 37.73
C THR A 364 -36.91 32.31 36.66
N LEU A 365 -37.81 33.18 37.12
CA LEU A 365 -38.64 34.06 36.28
C LEU A 365 -37.83 34.78 35.18
N ALA A 366 -36.74 35.43 35.60
CA ALA A 366 -35.88 36.21 34.73
C ALA A 366 -35.09 35.34 33.75
N GLU A 367 -34.60 34.18 34.20
CA GLU A 367 -33.88 33.24 33.34
C GLU A 367 -34.79 32.61 32.27
N ARG A 368 -36.07 32.31 32.59
CA ARG A 368 -37.05 31.86 31.58
C ARG A 368 -37.30 32.93 30.51
N ALA A 369 -37.49 34.18 30.93
CA ALA A 369 -37.66 35.32 30.03
C ALA A 369 -36.42 35.56 29.16
N SER A 370 -35.23 35.48 29.76
CA SER A 370 -33.94 35.60 29.07
C SER A 370 -33.75 34.49 28.05
N LEU A 371 -33.94 33.22 28.44
CA LEU A 371 -33.76 32.07 27.55
C LEU A 371 -34.70 32.19 26.34
N THR A 372 -35.99 32.45 26.58
CA THR A 372 -37.00 32.76 25.55
C THR A 372 -36.54 33.83 24.55
N THR A 373 -36.00 34.94 25.06
CA THR A 373 -35.64 36.11 24.25
C THR A 373 -34.37 35.84 23.43
N LEU A 374 -33.38 35.21 24.05
CA LEU A 374 -32.07 34.92 23.44
C LEU A 374 -32.17 33.83 22.36
N THR A 375 -32.94 32.76 22.60
CA THR A 375 -33.19 31.75 21.55
C THR A 375 -34.12 32.24 20.44
N GLY A 376 -34.66 33.45 20.53
CA GLY A 376 -35.63 33.99 19.57
C GLY A 376 -36.90 33.15 19.43
N ALA A 377 -37.33 32.46 20.50
CA ALA A 377 -38.37 31.45 20.43
C ALA A 377 -39.71 32.04 19.94
N THR A 378 -40.31 31.38 18.96
CA THR A 378 -41.64 31.73 18.41
C THR A 378 -42.65 30.61 18.59
N GLU A 379 -42.20 29.41 18.95
CA GLU A 379 -43.02 28.24 19.16
C GLU A 379 -43.00 27.78 20.62
N TRP A 380 -44.11 27.23 21.07
CA TRP A 380 -44.39 26.93 22.48
C TRP A 380 -45.10 25.58 22.58
N ARG A 381 -44.72 24.76 23.56
CA ARG A 381 -45.34 23.46 23.76
C ARG A 381 -45.45 23.08 25.23
N ALA A 382 -46.57 22.47 25.59
CA ALA A 382 -46.81 21.93 26.92
C ALA A 382 -47.17 20.44 26.82
N GLN A 383 -46.41 19.58 27.49
CA GLN A 383 -46.64 18.14 27.53
C GLN A 383 -46.85 17.69 28.97
N THR A 384 -48.04 17.18 29.31
CA THR A 384 -48.32 16.55 30.60
C THR A 384 -48.05 15.05 30.50
N ARG A 385 -47.28 14.52 31.46
CA ARG A 385 -47.00 13.09 31.64
C ARG A 385 -47.50 12.58 32.98
N ARG A 386 -47.88 11.31 33.03
CA ARG A 386 -48.25 10.59 34.27
C ARG A 386 -47.57 9.23 34.25
N GLY A 387 -46.82 8.89 35.31
CA GLY A 387 -46.00 7.66 35.32
C GLY A 387 -45.00 7.55 34.15
N GLY A 388 -44.52 8.69 33.62
CA GLY A 388 -43.63 8.77 32.46
C GLY A 388 -44.31 8.79 31.07
N LEU A 389 -45.58 8.37 30.99
CA LEU A 389 -46.35 8.33 29.74
C LEU A 389 -47.01 9.69 29.43
N PRO A 390 -46.99 10.18 28.18
CA PRO A 390 -47.68 11.41 27.78
C PRO A 390 -49.21 11.20 27.81
N VAL A 391 -49.92 12.14 28.46
CA VAL A 391 -51.39 12.13 28.58
C VAL A 391 -52.05 13.33 27.88
N PHE A 392 -51.29 14.41 27.69
CA PHE A 392 -51.71 15.62 26.97
C PHE A 392 -50.48 16.27 26.32
N ASP A 393 -50.57 16.70 25.06
CA ASP A 393 -49.46 17.34 24.35
C ASP A 393 -50.03 18.40 23.37
N VAL A 394 -49.60 19.65 23.52
CA VAL A 394 -50.13 20.78 22.76
C VAL A 394 -49.01 21.74 22.38
N ALA A 395 -48.99 22.13 21.11
CA ALA A 395 -47.97 23.00 20.53
C ALA A 395 -48.60 24.15 19.74
N SER A 396 -47.86 25.24 19.62
CA SER A 396 -48.32 26.46 18.97
C SER A 396 -47.17 27.35 18.52
N SER A 397 -47.49 28.27 17.60
CA SER A 397 -46.54 29.17 16.95
C SER A 397 -47.12 30.60 16.91
N ASN A 398 -46.23 31.59 16.86
CA ASN A 398 -46.56 33.00 16.61
C ASN A 398 -45.78 33.51 15.40
N ALA A 399 -46.49 34.04 14.39
CA ALA A 399 -45.93 34.55 13.15
C ALA A 399 -45.99 36.10 13.01
N GLY A 400 -46.45 36.84 14.04
CA GLY A 400 -46.77 38.27 13.95
C GLY A 400 -46.05 39.20 14.93
N SER A 401 -45.71 40.42 14.46
CA SER A 401 -45.10 41.49 15.24
C SER A 401 -46.10 42.40 16.01
N GLY A 402 -47.35 41.95 16.14
CA GLY A 402 -48.51 42.77 16.51
C GLY A 402 -49.33 42.28 17.71
N GLY A 403 -48.68 41.73 18.74
CA GLY A 403 -49.20 41.64 20.10
C GLY A 403 -50.60 41.02 20.34
N GLN A 404 -50.67 39.69 20.46
CA GLN A 404 -51.33 38.96 21.56
C GLN A 404 -51.09 37.46 21.38
N ALA A 405 -49.99 36.94 21.92
CA ALA A 405 -49.67 35.52 21.84
C ALA A 405 -50.58 34.69 22.77
N LEU A 406 -50.97 33.52 22.28
CA LEU A 406 -51.39 32.32 23.02
C LEU A 406 -52.06 32.49 24.39
N ARG A 407 -53.38 32.38 24.35
CA ARG A 407 -54.25 32.30 25.53
C ARG A 407 -54.47 30.83 25.92
N CYS A 408 -53.92 30.45 27.08
CA CYS A 408 -54.28 29.29 27.91
C CYS A 408 -54.14 27.87 27.28
N PHE A 409 -53.22 27.07 27.81
CA PHE A 409 -53.28 25.60 27.75
C PHE A 409 -53.82 25.03 29.07
N ALA A 410 -54.96 24.33 29.05
CA ALA A 410 -55.56 23.75 30.26
C ALA A 410 -55.59 22.21 30.22
N ALA A 411 -55.33 21.59 31.37
CA ALA A 411 -55.66 20.18 31.64
C ALA A 411 -56.40 20.11 32.99
N GLY A 412 -57.52 19.38 33.05
CA GLY A 412 -58.46 19.35 34.19
C GLY A 412 -58.82 17.93 34.65
N THR A 413 -59.53 17.79 35.78
CA THR A 413 -59.84 16.49 36.44
C THR A 413 -61.27 16.41 36.95
N CYS A 414 -61.91 15.23 36.86
CA CYS A 414 -63.36 15.08 36.94
C CYS A 414 -63.81 14.05 38.01
N GLY A 415 -64.85 14.36 38.78
CA GLY A 415 -65.09 13.72 40.09
C GLY A 415 -66.05 12.51 40.20
N THR A 416 -67.17 12.41 39.47
CA THR A 416 -68.15 11.29 39.65
C THR A 416 -68.98 10.95 38.39
N ALA A 417 -69.61 9.76 38.41
CA ALA A 417 -70.08 9.02 37.24
C ALA A 417 -71.60 9.17 36.88
N SER A 418 -72.20 10.36 36.95
CA SER A 418 -73.64 10.54 36.66
C SER A 418 -74.02 11.74 35.78
N GLN A 419 -73.06 12.41 35.12
CA GLN A 419 -73.32 13.58 34.29
C GLN A 419 -72.67 13.42 32.90
N THR A 420 -73.51 13.29 31.87
CA THR A 420 -73.08 13.25 30.46
C THR A 420 -72.97 14.66 29.89
N CYS A 421 -71.87 14.97 29.21
CA CYS A 421 -71.74 16.21 28.42
C CYS A 421 -72.91 16.31 27.41
N SER A 422 -73.49 17.50 27.25
CA SER A 422 -74.69 17.70 26.43
C SER A 422 -74.43 17.42 24.94
N ALA A 423 -74.99 16.33 24.44
CA ALA A 423 -75.04 16.06 23.00
C ALA A 423 -76.02 17.01 22.31
N SER A 424 -75.57 18.21 21.94
CA SER A 424 -76.38 19.17 21.18
C SER A 424 -75.60 20.06 20.21
N VAL A 425 -74.69 19.47 19.43
CA VAL A 425 -74.53 19.88 18.01
C VAL A 425 -74.15 18.68 17.16
N SER A 426 -74.68 18.65 15.96
CA SER A 426 -74.54 17.56 15.00
C SER A 426 -73.20 17.66 14.24
N ASP A 427 -72.15 17.05 14.77
CA ASP A 427 -71.31 16.20 13.91
C ASP A 427 -70.52 15.15 14.73
N GLY A 428 -70.47 13.93 14.22
CA GLY A 428 -69.79 12.82 14.88
C GLY A 428 -68.39 12.59 14.31
N ARG A 429 -67.35 12.75 15.15
CA ARG A 429 -66.04 12.06 15.11
C ARG A 429 -65.45 12.16 16.51
N VAL A 430 -65.38 11.09 17.30
CA VAL A 430 -64.38 10.01 17.17
C VAL A 430 -62.97 10.60 17.05
N LEU A 431 -62.28 10.71 18.19
CA LEU A 431 -60.83 10.96 18.25
C LEU A 431 -60.07 9.68 17.89
N LEU A 432 -60.14 9.30 16.61
CA LEU A 432 -59.15 8.43 15.98
C LEU A 432 -57.95 9.30 15.62
N ASN A 433 -56.80 9.01 16.25
CA ASN A 433 -55.37 9.10 15.83
C ASN A 433 -54.86 10.06 14.72
N THR A 434 -55.66 10.95 14.12
CA THR A 434 -55.29 11.70 12.90
C THR A 434 -56.04 13.03 12.79
N LEU A 435 -55.73 13.98 13.68
CA LEU A 435 -55.71 15.40 13.28
C LEU A 435 -54.38 15.69 12.57
N GLY A 436 -54.25 15.12 11.37
CA GLY A 436 -53.14 15.41 10.47
C GLY A 436 -53.33 16.77 9.81
N GLY A 437 -52.97 17.84 10.51
CA GLY A 437 -53.02 19.21 9.98
C GLY A 437 -53.04 20.29 11.08
N PRO A 438 -52.68 21.54 10.76
CA PRO A 438 -52.91 22.67 11.66
C PRO A 438 -54.40 22.87 11.90
N ILE A 439 -54.76 23.36 13.09
CA ILE A 439 -56.11 23.88 13.33
C ILE A 439 -56.26 25.12 12.44
N ALA A 440 -57.29 25.14 11.58
CA ALA A 440 -57.53 26.27 10.68
C ALA A 440 -57.74 27.56 11.48
N ALA A 441 -57.31 28.71 10.93
CA ALA A 441 -57.45 30.01 11.60
C ALA A 441 -58.92 30.29 11.97
N GLY A 442 -59.20 30.53 13.26
CA GLY A 442 -60.56 30.69 13.80
C GLY A 442 -61.31 29.38 14.04
N GLY A 443 -60.66 28.21 13.90
CA GLY A 443 -61.25 26.90 14.18
C GLY A 443 -61.22 26.55 15.67
N THR A 444 -62.36 26.14 16.22
CA THR A 444 -62.47 25.63 17.59
C THR A 444 -62.22 24.13 17.68
N GLY A 445 -61.27 23.72 18.52
CA GLY A 445 -61.06 22.33 18.91
C GLY A 445 -61.68 22.06 20.29
N TYR A 446 -62.38 20.93 20.44
CA TYR A 446 -63.05 20.59 21.71
C TYR A 446 -62.21 19.64 22.56
N VAL A 447 -61.84 20.08 23.76
CA VAL A 447 -61.31 19.23 24.84
C VAL A 447 -62.25 19.41 26.04
N CYS A 448 -62.98 18.37 26.42
CA CYS A 448 -63.95 18.46 27.51
C CYS A 448 -63.26 18.55 28.88
N ASP A 449 -63.53 19.62 29.62
CA ASP A 449 -63.46 19.67 31.09
C ASP A 449 -64.79 19.15 31.67
N VAL A 450 -64.74 18.46 32.82
CA VAL A 450 -65.93 17.91 33.49
C VAL A 450 -65.89 18.09 35.02
N GLY A 451 -65.48 19.29 35.45
CA GLY A 451 -66.30 20.15 36.34
C GLY A 451 -66.12 20.05 37.86
N TRP A 452 -66.63 21.09 38.55
CA TRP A 452 -67.32 21.05 39.86
C TRP A 452 -68.22 22.30 40.01
N THR A 453 -69.07 22.36 41.04
CA THR A 453 -70.36 23.09 41.01
C THR A 453 -70.37 24.57 41.42
N ASP A 454 -69.24 25.27 41.60
CA ASP A 454 -69.27 26.70 41.94
C ASP A 454 -68.01 27.47 41.44
N CYS A 455 -67.98 27.77 40.15
CA CYS A 455 -66.91 28.57 39.54
C CYS A 455 -67.27 30.07 39.54
N SER A 456 -66.92 30.78 40.61
CA SER A 456 -66.92 32.26 40.60
C SER A 456 -65.83 32.86 39.69
N TYR A 457 -64.88 32.03 39.26
CA TYR A 457 -63.97 32.29 38.14
C TYR A 457 -63.97 31.06 37.23
N CYS A 458 -64.81 31.07 36.19
CA CYS A 458 -64.62 30.15 35.06
C CYS A 458 -63.41 30.63 34.26
N VAL A 459 -62.55 29.70 33.80
CA VAL A 459 -61.78 29.98 32.58
C VAL A 459 -62.81 30.04 31.46
N ASP A 460 -62.90 31.18 30.77
CA ASP A 460 -63.86 31.33 29.69
C ASP A 460 -63.41 30.46 28.52
N TRP A 461 -64.30 29.63 27.97
CA TRP A 461 -64.01 28.82 26.77
C TRP A 461 -63.84 29.68 25.52
N SER A 462 -64.22 30.97 25.60
CA SER A 462 -63.81 31.99 24.66
C SER A 462 -62.36 32.46 24.84
N GLU A 463 -61.55 31.92 25.77
CA GLU A 463 -60.12 32.24 25.86
C GLU A 463 -59.21 31.32 25.06
N ILE A 464 -59.57 30.07 24.72
CA ILE A 464 -58.79 29.28 23.73
C ILE A 464 -59.11 29.80 22.32
N ARG A 465 -58.66 31.02 22.02
CA ARG A 465 -58.66 31.62 20.68
C ARG A 465 -57.31 31.38 20.03
N THR A 466 -57.34 30.71 18.88
CA THR A 466 -56.51 31.18 17.77
C THR A 466 -57.16 32.47 17.28
N ASP A 467 -56.71 33.63 17.78
CA ASP A 467 -57.28 34.92 17.40
C ASP A 467 -57.13 35.08 15.87
N SER A 468 -58.24 35.38 15.19
CA SER A 468 -58.28 35.44 13.73
C SER A 468 -57.70 36.77 13.24
N ILE A 469 -56.37 36.89 13.27
CA ILE A 469 -55.63 38.03 12.74
C ILE A 469 -54.75 37.53 11.58
N ALA A 470 -54.65 38.33 10.52
CA ALA A 470 -54.02 37.93 9.26
C ALA A 470 -52.50 37.72 9.43
N GLY A 471 -52.02 36.47 9.40
CA GLY A 471 -50.58 36.24 9.57
C GLY A 471 -50.02 34.81 9.61
N GLY A 472 -50.79 33.73 9.38
CA GLY A 472 -50.20 32.39 9.20
C GLY A 472 -49.89 31.56 10.46
N ASP A 473 -50.45 31.92 11.62
CA ASP A 473 -50.34 31.10 12.85
C ASP A 473 -50.91 29.69 12.68
N THR A 474 -50.26 28.69 13.29
CA THR A 474 -50.58 27.26 13.10
C THR A 474 -50.56 26.46 14.40
N SER A 475 -51.54 26.70 15.28
CA SER A 475 -51.70 25.91 16.51
C SER A 475 -52.09 24.46 16.24
N ARG A 476 -51.56 23.51 17.04
CA ARG A 476 -51.80 22.06 16.94
C ARG A 476 -51.94 21.43 18.32
N ALA A 477 -53.04 20.72 18.55
CA ALA A 477 -53.28 19.99 19.80
C ALA A 477 -53.44 18.48 19.54
N VAL A 478 -52.78 17.64 20.33
CA VAL A 478 -52.81 16.17 20.18
C VAL A 478 -53.31 15.50 21.48
N ARG A 479 -54.19 14.50 21.31
CA ARG A 479 -54.94 13.77 22.36
C ARG A 479 -55.07 12.30 21.91
N TYR A 480 -55.32 11.28 22.75
CA TYR A 480 -55.78 11.21 24.14
C TYR A 480 -55.46 9.79 24.68
N VAL A 481 -55.10 9.62 25.96
CA VAL A 481 -55.01 8.27 26.57
C VAL A 481 -55.92 8.13 27.81
N GLY A 482 -57.14 7.65 27.58
CA GLY A 482 -57.57 6.43 28.28
C GLY A 482 -58.17 6.48 29.69
N ASP A 483 -58.63 7.62 30.22
CA ASP A 483 -59.64 7.61 31.29
C ASP A 483 -60.52 8.87 31.24
N THR A 484 -61.82 8.72 31.50
CA THR A 484 -62.78 9.83 31.70
C THR A 484 -62.59 10.54 33.05
N SER A 485 -61.84 9.91 33.96
CA SER A 485 -61.27 10.50 35.16
C SER A 485 -59.76 10.70 34.96
N ILE A 486 -59.39 11.78 34.27
CA ILE A 486 -58.06 12.35 34.55
C ILE A 486 -58.10 12.71 36.03
N GLY A 487 -57.20 12.13 36.82
CA GLY A 487 -56.83 12.59 38.14
C GLY A 487 -55.40 13.11 38.06
N MET A 488 -55.15 14.33 38.54
CA MET A 488 -53.83 14.99 38.45
C MET A 488 -52.81 14.42 39.42
N ALA A 489 -53.23 13.58 40.37
CA ALA A 489 -52.32 12.84 41.23
C ALA A 489 -51.27 12.10 40.38
N ASP A 490 -50.00 12.37 40.70
CA ASP A 490 -48.79 11.81 40.07
C ASP A 490 -48.56 12.23 38.61
N ALA A 491 -49.08 13.39 38.20
CA ALA A 491 -48.77 14.00 36.91
C ALA A 491 -47.68 15.10 36.99
N THR A 492 -47.08 15.44 35.85
CA THR A 492 -46.10 16.52 35.69
C THR A 492 -46.23 17.12 34.29
N THR A 493 -46.38 18.45 34.20
CA THR A 493 -46.41 19.19 32.93
C THR A 493 -45.06 19.81 32.65
N TYR A 494 -44.53 19.54 31.45
CA TYR A 494 -43.26 20.01 30.94
C TYR A 494 -43.51 21.11 29.90
N TYR A 495 -42.74 22.20 29.97
CA TYR A 495 -42.94 23.40 29.18
C TYR A 495 -41.73 23.67 28.29
N PHE A 496 -41.95 23.75 26.98
CA PHE A 496 -40.92 23.84 25.96
C PHE A 496 -41.08 25.08 25.08
N ILE A 497 -39.96 25.52 24.51
CA ILE A 497 -39.84 26.64 23.56
C ILE A 497 -39.06 26.18 22.32
N ARG A 498 -39.30 26.79 21.15
CA ARG A 498 -38.58 26.51 19.89
C ARG A 498 -38.55 27.72 18.94
#